data_AF-A0A2M8NI24-F1
#
_entry.id   AF-A0A2M8NI24-F1
#
_cell.length_a   1.000
_cell.length_b   1.000
_cell.length_c   1.000
_cell.angle_alpha   90.00
_cell.angle_beta   90.00
_cell.angle_gamma   90.00
#
_symmetry.space_group_name_H-M   'P 1'
#
loop_
_entity.id
_entity.type
_entity.pdbx_description
1 polymer ?
#
loop_
_entity_poly.entity_id
_entity_poly.type
_entity_poly.pdbx_seq_one_letter_code
_entity_poly.pdbx_strand_id
1 'polypeptide(L)'
;MTAVVLLPLTSIGFDAAFGLLIAATFPGRTLNTLAQALYILVRLGLIIGLGVLARTYMEGRLVGVGDGGGWAVVAINGAVGDWGLSFLYLGRYGEIWATIPYGVFMGLALMLFSLIQAALADGVLILAVRQGQRKS
;
A
#
# COMPACT_ATOMS: atom_id res chain seq x y z
N MET A 1 -5.26 4.24 15.52
CA MET A 1 -3.84 4.62 15.69
C MET A 1 -2.92 3.40 15.70
N THR A 2 -3.25 2.30 16.39
CA THR A 2 -2.47 1.04 16.34
C THR A 2 -2.31 0.44 14.94
N ALA A 3 -3.33 0.52 14.09
CA ALA A 3 -3.29 0.03 12.71
C ALA A 3 -2.17 0.66 11.87
N VAL A 4 -1.77 1.89 12.18
CA VAL A 4 -0.68 2.58 11.49
C VAL A 4 0.66 1.87 11.71
N VAL A 5 0.85 1.24 12.87
CA VAL A 5 2.08 0.50 13.18
C VAL A 5 2.07 -0.89 12.50
N LEU A 6 0.89 -1.45 12.25
CA LEU A 6 0.74 -2.75 11.59
C LEU A 6 0.96 -2.69 10.07
N LEU A 7 0.71 -1.53 9.44
CA LEU A 7 0.86 -1.34 8.00
C LEU A 7 2.30 -1.59 7.50
N PRO A 8 3.35 -0.99 8.08
CA PRO A 8 4.73 -1.28 7.68
C PRO A 8 5.04 -2.78 7.77
N LEU A 9 4.65 -3.41 8.88
CA LEU A 9 4.93 -4.83 9.11
C LEU A 9 4.24 -5.74 8.09
N THR A 10 2.95 -5.51 7.85
CA THR A 10 2.19 -6.26 6.84
C THR A 10 2.69 -5.96 5.42
N SER A 11 3.26 -4.78 5.16
CA SER A 11 3.78 -4.41 3.83
C SER A 11 5.06 -5.16 3.51
N ILE A 12 5.97 -5.25 4.48
CA ILE A 12 7.21 -6.02 4.36
C ILE A 12 6.87 -7.50 4.12
N GLY A 13 5.90 -8.05 4.88
CA GLY A 13 5.45 -9.43 4.69
C GLY A 13 4.88 -9.68 3.30
N PHE A 14 4.03 -8.79 2.80
CA PHE A 14 3.48 -8.87 1.46
C PHE A 14 4.56 -8.80 0.38
N ASP A 15 5.51 -7.86 0.49
CA ASP A 15 6.61 -7.72 -0.46
C ASP A 15 7.52 -8.95 -0.49
N ALA A 16 7.82 -9.52 0.68
CA ALA A 16 8.62 -10.74 0.77
C ALA A 16 7.91 -11.92 0.09
N ALA A 17 6.61 -12.10 0.35
CA ALA A 17 5.81 -13.13 -0.29
C ALA A 17 5.77 -12.94 -1.82
N PHE A 18 5.59 -11.71 -2.28
CA PHE A 18 5.55 -11.40 -3.72
C PHE A 18 6.91 -11.60 -4.39
N GLY A 19 8.01 -11.21 -3.73
CA GLY A 19 9.37 -11.47 -4.20
C GLY A 19 9.66 -12.97 -4.34
N LEU A 20 9.14 -13.79 -3.42
CA LEU A 20 9.25 -15.25 -3.48
C LEU A 20 8.40 -15.85 -4.61
N LEU A 21 7.20 -15.32 -4.84
CA LEU A 21 6.37 -15.71 -5.99
C LEU A 21 7.06 -15.41 -7.33
N ILE A 22 7.68 -14.24 -7.46
CA ILE A 22 8.46 -13.86 -8.65
C ILE A 22 9.62 -14.84 -8.84
N ALA A 23 10.38 -15.12 -7.77
CA ALA A 23 11.50 -16.06 -7.83
C ALA A 23 11.06 -17.48 -8.20
N ALA A 24 9.92 -17.94 -7.70
CA ALA A 24 9.34 -19.23 -8.07
C ALA A 24 8.86 -19.26 -9.53
N THR A 25 8.40 -18.13 -10.08
CA THR A 25 7.85 -18.04 -11.45
C THR A 25 8.95 -17.90 -12.50
N PHE A 26 10.06 -17.21 -12.21
CA PHE A 26 11.15 -16.96 -13.15
C PHE A 26 12.43 -17.71 -12.76
N PRO A 27 12.74 -18.86 -13.39
CA PRO A 27 13.87 -19.70 -12.99
C PRO A 27 15.25 -19.14 -13.39
N GLY A 28 15.30 -18.17 -14.32
CA GLY A 28 16.56 -17.52 -14.72
C GLY A 28 16.94 -16.37 -13.78
N ARG A 29 18.20 -16.36 -13.29
CA ARG A 29 18.72 -15.30 -12.41
C ARG A 29 18.45 -13.89 -12.97
N THR A 30 18.71 -13.68 -14.26
CA THR A 30 18.49 -12.38 -14.93
C THR A 30 17.02 -11.98 -15.00
N LEU A 31 16.13 -12.93 -15.33
CA LEU A 31 14.68 -12.66 -15.44
C LEU A 31 14.07 -12.38 -14.07
N ASN A 32 14.50 -13.11 -13.03
CA ASN A 32 14.06 -12.86 -11.66
C ASN A 32 14.48 -11.45 -11.20
N THR A 33 15.74 -11.07 -11.40
CA THR A 33 16.22 -9.72 -11.04
C THR A 33 15.49 -8.63 -11.81
N LEU A 34 15.23 -8.81 -13.11
CA LEU A 34 14.45 -7.86 -13.91
C LEU A 34 13.00 -7.74 -13.42
N ALA A 35 12.34 -8.86 -13.10
CA ALA A 35 10.97 -8.86 -12.61
C ALA A 35 10.86 -8.21 -11.21
N GLN A 36 11.82 -8.46 -10.32
CA GLN A 36 11.90 -7.79 -9.02
C GLN A 36 12.15 -6.29 -9.18
N ALA A 37 13.07 -5.88 -10.06
CA ALA A 37 13.32 -4.47 -10.36
C ALA A 37 12.07 -3.78 -10.92
N LEU A 38 11.37 -4.43 -11.85
CA LEU A 38 10.11 -3.92 -12.40
C LEU A 38 9.04 -3.77 -11.32
N TYR A 39 8.88 -4.74 -10.43
CA TYR A 39 7.96 -4.65 -9.29
C TYR A 39 8.28 -3.44 -8.40
N ILE A 40 9.56 -3.25 -8.05
CA ILE A 40 10.00 -2.11 -7.24
C ILE A 40 9.69 -0.79 -7.95
N LEU A 41 9.96 -0.68 -9.25
CA LEU A 41 9.68 0.53 -10.03
C LEU A 41 8.18 0.85 -10.10
N VAL A 42 7.35 -0.16 -10.37
CA VAL A 42 5.88 0.00 -10.39
C VAL A 42 5.39 0.44 -9.01
N ARG A 43 5.88 -0.20 -7.94
CA ARG A 43 5.50 0.17 -6.58
C ARG A 43 5.93 1.59 -6.24
N LEU A 44 7.16 1.98 -6.55
CA LEU A 44 7.65 3.34 -6.32
C LEU A 44 6.82 4.38 -7.10
N GLY A 45 6.48 4.09 -8.35
CA GLY A 45 5.59 4.92 -9.17
C GLY A 45 4.19 5.07 -8.56
N LEU A 46 3.61 3.99 -8.04
CA LEU A 46 2.33 4.03 -7.32
C LEU A 46 2.41 4.88 -6.06
N ILE A 47 3.46 4.71 -5.24
CA ILE A 47 3.65 5.47 -4.00
C ILE A 47 3.79 6.96 -4.30
N ILE A 48 4.62 7.33 -5.27
CA ILE A 48 4.81 8.73 -5.66
C ILE A 48 3.53 9.31 -6.26
N GLY A 49 2.86 8.58 -7.16
CA GLY A 49 1.63 9.01 -7.80
C GLY A 49 0.51 9.27 -6.78
N LEU A 50 0.29 8.33 -5.85
CA LEU A 50 -0.66 8.50 -4.74
C LEU A 50 -0.25 9.65 -3.81
N GLY A 51 1.05 9.81 -3.56
CA GLY A 51 1.65 10.94 -2.84
C GLY A 51 1.24 12.29 -3.42
N VAL A 52 1.48 12.47 -4.72
CA VAL A 52 1.15 13.70 -5.46
C VAL A 52 -0.35 13.93 -5.51
N LEU A 53 -1.15 12.89 -5.77
CA LEU A 53 -2.61 12.99 -5.80
C LEU A 53 -3.21 13.40 -4.45
N ALA A 54 -2.78 12.77 -3.35
CA ALA A 54 -3.25 13.16 -2.03
C ALA A 54 -2.86 14.60 -1.68
N ARG A 55 -1.63 15.01 -2.01
CA ARG A 55 -1.16 16.37 -1.76
C ARG A 55 -1.94 17.40 -2.56
N THR A 56 -2.13 17.17 -3.86
CA THR A 56 -2.89 18.08 -4.72
C THR A 56 -4.36 18.18 -4.31
N TYR A 57 -4.92 17.13 -3.70
CA TYR A 57 -6.26 17.15 -3.13
C TYR A 57 -6.30 18.03 -1.87
N MET A 58 -5.37 17.82 -0.94
CA MET A 58 -5.27 18.63 0.29
C MET A 58 -5.01 20.13 -0.01
N GLU A 59 -4.28 20.44 -1.09
CA GLU A 59 -4.06 21.81 -1.56
C GLU A 59 -5.28 22.43 -2.29
N GLY A 60 -6.39 21.69 -2.43
CA GLY A 60 -7.60 22.15 -3.13
C GLY A 60 -7.44 22.33 -4.65
N ARG A 61 -6.37 21.79 -5.24
CA ARG A 61 -6.03 21.94 -6.67
C ARG A 61 -6.69 20.89 -7.56
N LEU A 62 -7.21 19.81 -6.98
CA LEU A 62 -7.96 18.78 -7.70
C LEU A 62 -9.42 19.21 -7.88
N VAL A 63 -9.69 19.90 -8.98
CA VAL A 63 -11.03 20.35 -9.35
C VAL A 63 -11.84 19.17 -9.91
N GLY A 64 -12.96 18.83 -9.28
CA GLY A 64 -13.90 17.80 -9.75
C GLY A 64 -13.81 16.43 -9.07
N VAL A 65 -12.90 16.24 -8.11
CA VAL A 65 -12.90 15.04 -7.25
C VAL A 65 -13.88 15.28 -6.11
N GLY A 66 -14.98 14.52 -6.09
CA GLY A 66 -15.93 14.58 -4.98
C GLY A 66 -15.31 14.07 -3.67
N ASP A 67 -15.94 14.42 -2.54
CA ASP A 67 -15.45 14.13 -1.19
C ASP A 67 -15.06 12.65 -0.97
N GLY A 68 -15.83 11.73 -1.55
CA GLY A 68 -15.56 10.28 -1.48
C GLY A 68 -14.27 9.87 -2.21
N GLY A 69 -13.95 10.53 -3.34
CA GLY A 69 -12.72 10.30 -4.07
C GLY A 69 -11.50 10.82 -3.31
N GLY A 70 -11.62 12.00 -2.70
CA GLY A 70 -10.59 12.56 -1.82
C GLY A 70 -10.30 11.67 -0.61
N TRP A 71 -11.36 11.21 0.05
CA TRP A 71 -11.26 10.24 1.14
C TRP A 71 -10.53 8.97 0.70
N ALA A 72 -10.90 8.38 -0.45
CA ALA A 72 -10.27 7.16 -0.94
C ALA A 72 -8.78 7.36 -1.29
N VAL A 73 -8.43 8.48 -1.94
CA VAL A 73 -7.05 8.79 -2.30
C VAL A 73 -6.17 8.92 -1.05
N VAL A 74 -6.64 9.61 -0.01
CA VAL A 74 -5.89 9.78 1.24
C VAL A 74 -5.80 8.46 2.02
N ALA A 75 -6.87 7.67 2.04
CA ALA A 75 -6.88 6.33 2.64
C ALA A 75 -5.84 5.43 1.98
N ILE A 76 -5.91 5.30 0.65
CA ILE A 76 -5.05 4.41 -0.14
C ILE A 76 -3.61 4.90 -0.08
N ASN A 77 -3.36 6.21 -0.12
CA ASN A 77 -2.02 6.75 0.07
C ASN A 77 -1.43 6.34 1.43
N GLY A 78 -2.19 6.55 2.51
CA GLY A 78 -1.75 6.16 3.85
C GLY A 78 -1.52 4.65 4.00
N ALA A 79 -2.29 3.84 3.27
CA ALA A 79 -2.23 2.38 3.36
C ALA A 79 -1.12 1.76 2.49
N VAL A 80 -1.01 2.18 1.23
CA VAL A 80 -0.09 1.62 0.22
C VAL A 80 1.28 2.27 0.27
N GLY A 81 1.33 3.58 0.53
CA GLY A 81 2.58 4.33 0.45
C GLY A 81 3.42 4.32 1.71
N ASP A 82 3.05 3.53 2.72
CA ASP A 82 3.67 3.51 4.05
C ASP A 82 3.64 4.88 4.77
N TRP A 83 2.89 5.84 4.21
CA TRP A 83 2.67 7.17 4.78
C TRP A 83 1.71 7.14 5.96
N GLY A 84 1.15 5.98 6.31
CA GLY A 84 0.32 5.82 7.49
C GLY A 84 0.99 6.36 8.75
N LEU A 85 2.31 6.20 8.89
CA LEU A 85 3.10 6.75 10.01
C LEU A 85 2.99 8.27 10.12
N SER A 86 2.82 8.98 8.99
CA SER A 86 2.62 10.43 8.99
C SER A 86 1.30 10.86 9.65
N PHE A 87 0.33 9.95 9.78
CA PHE A 87 -0.93 10.20 10.49
C PHE A 87 -0.79 10.14 12.01
N LEU A 88 0.33 9.65 12.54
CA LEU A 88 0.65 9.77 13.98
C LEU A 88 1.01 11.22 14.35
N TYR A 89 1.38 12.05 13.37
CA TYR A 89 1.61 13.47 13.60
C TYR A 89 0.26 14.19 13.72
N LEU A 90 -0.11 14.53 14.96
CA LEU A 90 -1.39 15.14 15.34
C LEU A 90 -1.75 16.38 14.50
N GLY A 91 -0.77 17.21 14.12
CA GLY A 91 -1.02 18.39 13.28
C GLY A 91 -1.55 18.02 11.89
N ARG A 92 -0.94 17.03 11.24
CA ARG A 92 -1.34 16.55 9.91
C ARG A 92 -2.64 15.75 9.97
N TYR A 93 -2.84 14.98 11.03
CA TYR A 93 -4.10 14.26 11.24
C TYR A 93 -5.27 15.20 11.50
N GLY A 94 -5.05 16.28 12.25
CA GLY A 94 -6.04 17.34 12.48
C GLY A 94 -6.44 18.05 11.19
N GLU A 95 -5.47 18.36 10.32
CA GLU A 95 -5.72 18.93 9.00
C GLU A 95 -6.56 18.00 8.12
N ILE A 96 -6.24 16.70 8.10
CA ILE A 96 -7.02 15.70 7.36
C ILE A 96 -8.45 15.61 7.90
N TRP A 97 -8.63 15.64 9.22
CA TRP A 97 -9.96 15.64 9.85
C TRP A 97 -10.78 16.89 9.53
N ALA A 98 -10.14 18.06 9.47
CA ALA A 98 -10.81 19.31 9.14
C ALA A 98 -11.16 19.42 7.66
N THR A 99 -10.37 18.77 6.78
CA THR A 99 -10.50 18.90 5.32
C THR A 99 -11.32 17.79 4.69
N ILE A 100 -11.34 16.58 5.27
CA ILE A 100 -11.97 15.40 4.68
C ILE A 100 -13.15 14.95 5.55
N PRO A 101 -14.39 14.96 5.01
CA PRO A 101 -15.52 14.42 5.73
C PRO A 101 -15.29 12.94 6.04
N TYR A 102 -15.74 12.49 7.22
CA TYR A 102 -15.55 11.10 7.68
C TYR A 102 -14.09 10.69 7.92
N GLY A 103 -13.17 11.64 8.11
CA GLY A 103 -11.76 11.39 8.45
C GLY A 103 -11.56 10.52 9.70
N VAL A 104 -12.54 10.50 10.62
CA VAL A 104 -12.55 9.61 11.80
C VAL A 104 -12.47 8.12 11.43
N PHE A 105 -13.01 7.73 10.28
CA PHE A 105 -13.01 6.35 9.82
C PHE A 105 -11.71 5.94 9.10
N MET A 106 -10.76 6.87 8.88
CA MET A 106 -9.44 6.53 8.30
C MET A 106 -8.74 5.43 9.09
N GLY A 107 -8.75 5.51 10.42
CA GLY A 107 -8.12 4.49 11.26
C GLY A 107 -8.71 3.10 11.06
N LEU A 108 -10.03 3.00 10.88
CA LEU A 108 -10.74 1.74 10.61
C LEU A 108 -10.41 1.22 9.21
N ALA A 109 -10.39 2.11 8.20
CA ALA A 109 -10.03 1.76 6.84
C ALA A 109 -8.60 1.19 6.75
N LEU A 110 -7.64 1.83 7.42
CA LEU A 110 -6.25 1.36 7.49
C LEU A 110 -6.13 0.00 8.20
N MET A 111 -6.93 -0.22 9.25
CA MET A 111 -6.98 -1.51 9.93
C MET A 111 -7.51 -2.61 9.01
N LEU A 112 -8.65 -2.39 8.36
CA LEU A 112 -9.20 -3.34 7.38
C LEU A 112 -8.23 -3.61 6.25
N PHE A 113 -7.56 -2.58 5.74
CA PHE A 113 -6.54 -2.73 4.71
C PHE A 113 -5.37 -3.59 5.19
N SER A 114 -4.86 -3.39 6.41
CA SER A 114 -3.79 -4.22 6.96
C SER A 114 -4.17 -5.71 7.07
N LEU A 115 -5.42 -6.01 7.40
CA LEU A 115 -5.95 -7.38 7.45
C LEU A 115 -6.08 -7.99 6.06
N ILE A 116 -6.61 -7.23 5.10
CA ILE A 116 -6.69 -7.64 3.69
C ILE A 116 -5.28 -7.91 3.15
N GLN A 117 -4.32 -7.03 3.44
CA GLN A 117 -2.95 -7.16 2.97
C GLN A 117 -2.25 -8.39 3.57
N ALA A 118 -2.48 -8.67 4.86
CA ALA A 118 -2.00 -9.91 5.48
C ALA A 118 -2.60 -11.16 4.81
N ALA A 119 -3.92 -11.18 4.58
CA ALA A 119 -4.58 -12.29 3.89
C ALA A 119 -4.07 -12.47 2.45
N LEU A 120 -3.81 -11.36 1.75
CA LEU A 120 -3.20 -11.39 0.41
C LEU A 120 -1.77 -11.94 0.45
N ALA A 121 -0.97 -11.57 1.46
CA ALA A 121 0.39 -12.10 1.64
C ALA A 121 0.37 -13.62 1.81
N ASP A 122 -0.54 -14.15 2.64
CA ASP A 122 -0.72 -15.60 2.81
C ASP A 122 -1.12 -16.29 1.50
N GLY A 123 -2.05 -15.70 0.76
CA GLY A 123 -2.49 -16.22 -0.54
C GLY A 123 -1.35 -16.27 -1.56
N VAL A 124 -0.55 -15.19 -1.64
CA VAL A 124 0.63 -15.10 -2.52
C VAL A 124 1.68 -16.16 -2.13
N LEU A 125 1.90 -16.35 -0.82
CA LEU A 125 2.85 -17.34 -0.32
C LEU A 125 2.43 -18.77 -0.69
N ILE A 126 1.15 -19.11 -0.55
CA ILE A 126 0.62 -20.42 -0.99
C ILE A 126 0.84 -20.64 -2.49
N LEU A 127 0.57 -19.61 -3.31
CA LEU A 127 0.81 -19.68 -4.75
C LEU A 127 2.29 -19.87 -5.08
N ALA A 128 3.17 -19.17 -4.36
CA ALA A 128 4.61 -19.26 -4.54
C ALA A 128 5.14 -20.67 -4.22
N VAL A 129 4.67 -21.27 -3.12
CA VAL A 129 5.01 -22.66 -2.74
C VAL A 129 4.54 -23.64 -3.82
N ARG A 130 3.29 -23.51 -4.30
CA ARG A 130 2.75 -24.38 -5.36
C ARG A 130 3.53 -24.27 -6.67
N GLN A 131 3.97 -23.06 -7.04
CA GLN A 131 4.82 -22.83 -8.20
C GLN A 131 6.19 -23.50 -8.03
N GLY A 132 6.80 -23.36 -6.85
CA GLY A 132 8.08 -23.99 -6.52
C GLY A 132 8.02 -25.52 -6.60
N GLN A 133 6.95 -26.13 -6.08
CA GLN A 133 6.74 -27.58 -6.12
C GLN A 133 6.60 -28.15 -7.54
N ARG A 134 6.07 -27.37 -8.50
CA ARG A 134 5.90 -27.84 -9.89
C ARG A 134 7.19 -27.87 -10.70
N LYS A 135 8.24 -27.18 -10.22
CA LYS A 135 9.52 -27.03 -10.93
C LYS A 135 10.64 -27.87 -10.34
N SER A 136 10.46 -28.40 -9.14
CA SER A 136 11.35 -29.39 -8.52
C SER A 136 10.98 -30.80 -8.96
#